data_AF-A0AAU9KF62-F1
#
_entry.id   AF-A0AAU9KF62-F1
#
_cell.length_a   1.000
_cell.length_b   1.000
_cell.length_c   1.000
_cell.angle_alpha   90.00
_cell.angle_beta   90.00
_cell.angle_gamma   90.00
#
_symmetry.space_group_name_H-M   'P 1'
#
loop_
_entity.id
_entity.type
_entity.pdbx_description
1 polymer ?
#
loop_
_entity_poly.entity_id
_entity_poly.type
_entity_poly.pdbx_seq_one_letter_code
_entity_poly.pdbx_strand_id
1 'polypeptide(L)'
;MAKRIAKGKTSRVVCRGPPVLEADFGMKLLEKELELEKSWNIETINELVHMYTEMIEYYEYHKDPKYLDFQDRMHKMLVKPQVIASMREDNRAKNALKLDKSSSSQNTEGKARRLEDFEDLESPKSVSTETSTVNSEAELKQEEPKAQDLDELSDDQLQRSRSRHHTVSGTPSKSPTQNLNDIQKRKQDSAKMKEALSAELSKTLTDVSYKATKFFDRVIGLVQASTKETAAKAVSDFRSQDSDLSRRLSSRKQVTMNKSVISIEFMPPAENVSVSDIHFSDTEETFEQCSFLSTALNKSHINEQQENSRINDFRMVEYLENKLEELMEKNFSEKVAKMSEVRLRYESQMKELEGQGGLAQMIVGQMKVDMENEIKAIAEEFDNKRKQDVRALKQSFVE
;
A
#
# COMPACT_ATOMS: atom_id res chain seq x y z
N MET A 1 42.25 -12.93 -22.65
CA MET A 1 40.96 -12.91 -21.93
C MET A 1 40.22 -11.62 -22.27
N ALA A 2 39.18 -11.69 -23.10
CA ALA A 2 38.41 -10.52 -23.54
C ALA A 2 37.23 -10.26 -22.59
N LYS A 3 37.26 -9.13 -21.87
CA LYS A 3 36.15 -8.69 -21.00
C LYS A 3 34.97 -8.22 -21.85
N ARG A 4 33.84 -8.93 -21.77
CA ARG A 4 32.54 -8.48 -22.31
C ARG A 4 31.99 -7.38 -21.41
N ILE A 5 31.96 -6.15 -21.91
CA ILE A 5 31.29 -5.03 -21.26
C ILE A 5 29.80 -5.10 -21.63
N ALA A 6 28.95 -5.37 -20.64
CA ALA A 6 27.51 -5.33 -20.79
C ALA A 6 27.07 -3.89 -21.07
N LYS A 7 26.54 -3.63 -22.27
CA LYS A 7 25.95 -2.34 -22.62
C LYS A 7 24.64 -2.17 -21.84
N GLY A 8 24.68 -1.35 -20.79
CA GLY A 8 23.47 -0.90 -20.11
C GLY A 8 22.58 -0.15 -21.09
N LYS A 9 21.33 -0.61 -21.26
CA LYS A 9 20.28 0.13 -21.97
C LYS A 9 19.92 1.35 -21.12
N THR A 10 20.55 2.48 -21.38
CA THR A 10 20.06 3.76 -20.87
C THR A 10 18.75 4.05 -21.61
N SER A 11 17.63 3.94 -20.87
CA SER A 11 16.32 4.37 -21.36
C SER A 11 16.41 5.87 -21.60
N ARG A 12 16.60 6.28 -22.86
CA ARG A 12 16.55 7.70 -23.22
C ARG A 12 15.14 8.17 -22.92
N VAL A 13 15.02 9.09 -21.97
CA VAL A 13 13.80 9.89 -21.80
C VAL A 13 13.63 10.67 -23.10
N VAL A 14 12.75 10.17 -23.97
CA VAL A 14 12.40 10.86 -25.21
C VAL A 14 11.54 12.03 -24.77
N CYS A 15 12.07 13.25 -24.82
CA CYS A 15 11.29 14.47 -24.68
C CYS A 15 10.25 14.46 -25.80
N ARG A 16 9.02 14.04 -25.49
CA ARG A 16 7.91 14.10 -26.44
C ARG A 16 7.60 15.58 -26.63
N GLY A 17 7.45 15.99 -27.90
CA GLY A 17 7.00 17.34 -28.24
C GLY A 17 5.61 17.63 -27.68
N PRO A 18 5.12 18.87 -27.83
CA PRO A 18 3.78 19.26 -27.41
C PRO A 18 2.73 18.26 -27.96
N PRO A 19 1.82 17.74 -27.13
CA PRO A 19 0.76 16.84 -27.60
C PRO A 19 -0.12 17.59 -28.61
N VAL A 20 -0.38 16.97 -29.77
CA VAL A 20 -1.26 17.52 -30.81
C VAL A 20 -2.49 16.64 -30.90
N LEU A 21 -3.67 17.20 -30.63
CA LEU A 21 -4.95 16.53 -30.82
C LEU A 21 -5.41 16.61 -32.28
N GLU A 22 -5.97 15.52 -32.78
CA GLU A 22 -6.65 15.51 -34.08
C GLU A 22 -7.93 16.35 -34.06
N ALA A 23 -8.27 17.01 -35.18
CA ALA A 23 -9.48 17.83 -35.27
C ALA A 23 -10.78 17.04 -35.02
N ASP A 24 -10.79 15.76 -35.39
CA ASP A 24 -11.95 14.87 -35.24
C ASP A 24 -11.98 14.13 -33.91
N PHE A 25 -11.02 14.42 -33.00
CA PHE A 25 -10.85 13.67 -31.77
C PHE A 25 -12.09 13.70 -30.88
N GLY A 26 -12.71 14.88 -30.74
CA GLY A 26 -13.91 15.05 -29.92
C GLY A 26 -15.10 14.22 -30.43
N MET A 27 -15.24 14.09 -31.75
CA MET A 27 -16.31 13.29 -32.36
C MET A 27 -16.06 11.80 -32.17
N LYS A 28 -14.82 11.34 -32.35
CA LYS A 28 -14.42 9.95 -32.07
C LYS A 28 -14.64 9.58 -30.60
N LEU A 29 -14.28 10.46 -29.67
CA LEU A 29 -14.47 10.23 -28.23
C LEU A 29 -15.95 10.05 -27.90
N LEU A 30 -16.81 10.93 -28.41
CA LEU A 30 -18.25 10.86 -28.19
C LEU A 30 -18.88 9.60 -28.81
N GLU A 31 -18.46 9.22 -30.02
CA GLU A 31 -18.94 7.99 -30.67
C GLU A 31 -18.57 6.75 -29.85
N LYS A 32 -17.35 6.72 -29.28
CA LYS A 32 -16.90 5.64 -28.40
C LYS A 32 -17.65 5.60 -27.06
N GLU A 33 -17.97 6.76 -26.49
CA GLU A 33 -18.81 6.84 -25.28
C GLU A 33 -20.21 6.26 -25.55
N LEU A 34 -20.82 6.60 -26.70
CA LEU A 34 -22.10 6.04 -27.12
C LEU A 34 -22.04 4.54 -27.43
N GLU A 35 -20.91 4.07 -27.97
CA GLU A 35 -20.67 2.64 -28.21
C GLU A 35 -20.57 1.86 -26.88
N LEU A 36 -19.91 2.44 -25.87
CA LEU A 36 -19.79 1.85 -24.54
C LEU A 36 -21.16 1.69 -23.86
N GLU A 37 -22.06 2.66 -24.01
CA GLU A 37 -23.42 2.59 -23.46
C GLU A 37 -24.27 1.49 -24.11
N LYS A 38 -23.99 1.14 -25.38
CA LYS A 38 -24.65 0.04 -26.08
C LYS A 38 -24.07 -1.33 -25.69
N SER A 39 -22.76 -1.40 -25.55
CA SER A 39 -22.04 -2.64 -25.23
C SER A 39 -20.82 -2.37 -24.34
N TRP A 40 -20.78 -3.03 -23.19
CA TRP A 40 -19.69 -2.93 -22.20
C TRP A 40 -18.47 -3.77 -22.60
N ASN A 41 -17.91 -3.50 -23.78
CA ASN A 41 -16.79 -4.27 -24.31
C ASN A 41 -15.43 -3.77 -23.77
N ILE A 42 -14.51 -4.68 -23.46
CA ILE A 42 -13.21 -4.37 -22.88
C ILE A 42 -12.31 -3.61 -23.84
N GLU A 43 -12.37 -3.89 -25.14
CA GLU A 43 -11.62 -3.12 -26.14
C GLU A 43 -12.08 -1.66 -26.18
N THR A 44 -13.39 -1.41 -26.20
CA THR A 44 -13.97 -0.06 -26.17
C THR A 44 -13.60 0.70 -24.89
N ILE A 45 -13.59 0.02 -23.74
CA ILE A 45 -13.13 0.60 -22.46
C ILE A 45 -11.67 1.02 -22.56
N ASN A 46 -10.79 0.15 -23.07
CA ASN A 46 -9.36 0.47 -23.20
C ASN A 46 -9.10 1.61 -24.18
N GLU A 47 -9.82 1.66 -25.31
CA GLU A 47 -9.78 2.76 -26.26
C GLU A 47 -10.21 4.08 -25.62
N LEU A 48 -11.32 4.08 -24.87
CA LEU A 48 -11.78 5.27 -24.15
C LEU A 48 -10.77 5.74 -23.09
N VAL A 49 -10.21 4.84 -22.29
CA VAL A 49 -9.16 5.18 -21.31
C VAL A 49 -7.96 5.81 -22.01
N HIS A 50 -7.54 5.26 -23.15
CA HIS A 50 -6.45 5.83 -23.93
C HIS A 50 -6.80 7.24 -24.44
N MET A 51 -8.00 7.44 -25.01
CA MET A 51 -8.44 8.75 -25.50
C MET A 51 -8.58 9.79 -24.38
N TYR A 52 -9.13 9.42 -23.22
CA TYR A 52 -9.18 10.32 -22.07
C TYR A 52 -7.78 10.69 -21.58
N THR A 53 -6.84 9.74 -21.57
CA THR A 53 -5.45 10.03 -21.18
C THR A 53 -4.82 11.06 -22.11
N GLU A 54 -5.01 10.93 -23.42
CA GLU A 54 -4.51 11.91 -24.40
C GLU A 54 -5.14 13.30 -24.22
N MET A 55 -6.43 13.38 -23.89
CA MET A 55 -7.11 14.65 -23.58
C MET A 55 -6.57 15.27 -22.29
N ILE A 56 -6.40 14.48 -21.24
CA ILE A 56 -5.84 14.95 -19.96
C ILE A 56 -4.43 15.50 -20.20
N GLU A 57 -3.57 14.76 -20.88
CA GLU A 57 -2.22 15.21 -21.24
C GLU A 57 -2.23 16.51 -22.06
N TYR A 58 -3.13 16.61 -23.04
CA TYR A 58 -3.27 17.82 -23.86
C TYR A 58 -3.72 19.04 -23.04
N TYR A 59 -4.81 18.94 -22.29
CA TYR A 59 -5.34 20.08 -21.52
C TYR A 59 -4.45 20.44 -20.33
N GLU A 60 -3.79 19.46 -19.70
CA GLU A 60 -2.81 19.68 -18.63
C GLU A 60 -1.56 20.41 -19.16
N TYR A 61 -1.08 20.04 -20.35
CA TYR A 61 0.02 20.74 -21.03
C TYR A 61 -0.31 22.21 -21.27
N HIS A 62 -1.55 22.51 -21.68
CA HIS A 62 -2.03 23.87 -21.92
C HIS A 62 -2.49 24.61 -20.65
N LYS A 63 -2.39 23.99 -19.46
CA LYS A 63 -2.87 24.54 -18.18
C LYS A 63 -4.35 24.93 -18.20
N ASP A 64 -5.16 24.25 -19.00
CA ASP A 64 -6.61 24.45 -19.05
C ASP A 64 -7.29 23.53 -18.03
N PRO A 65 -8.05 24.05 -17.05
CA PRO A 65 -8.66 23.25 -15.98
C PRO A 65 -9.61 22.15 -16.44
N LYS A 66 -10.02 22.13 -17.72
CA LYS A 66 -10.81 21.03 -18.31
C LYS A 66 -10.18 19.65 -18.16
N TYR A 67 -8.86 19.54 -17.94
CA TYR A 67 -8.25 18.24 -17.66
C TYR A 67 -8.88 17.56 -16.43
N LEU A 68 -9.36 18.34 -15.44
CA LEU A 68 -10.06 17.82 -14.25
C LEU A 68 -11.42 17.21 -14.62
N ASP A 69 -12.16 17.84 -15.53
CA ASP A 69 -13.44 17.31 -16.01
C ASP A 69 -13.26 15.97 -16.73
N PHE A 70 -12.19 15.84 -17.52
CA PHE A 70 -11.85 14.58 -18.20
C PHE A 70 -11.37 13.50 -17.21
N GLN A 71 -10.63 13.86 -16.17
CA GLN A 71 -10.25 12.94 -15.08
C GLN A 71 -11.49 12.40 -14.36
N ASP A 72 -12.40 13.27 -13.94
CA ASP A 72 -13.63 12.89 -13.25
C ASP A 72 -14.53 12.03 -14.15
N ARG A 73 -14.67 12.38 -15.44
CA ARG A 73 -15.48 11.61 -16.38
C ARG A 73 -14.91 10.20 -16.63
N MET A 74 -13.59 10.09 -16.77
CA MET A 74 -12.90 8.79 -16.88
C MET A 74 -13.06 7.97 -15.59
N HIS A 75 -12.91 8.60 -14.41
CA HIS A 75 -13.10 7.93 -13.13
C HIS A 75 -14.53 7.41 -12.97
N LYS A 76 -15.54 8.25 -13.21
CA LYS A 76 -16.95 7.87 -13.19
C LYS A 76 -17.27 6.71 -14.12
N MET A 77 -16.66 6.69 -15.31
CA MET A 77 -16.79 5.58 -16.26
C MET A 77 -16.22 4.28 -15.66
N LEU A 78 -15.00 4.31 -15.10
CA LEU A 78 -14.31 3.12 -14.57
C LEU A 78 -14.95 2.55 -13.31
N VAL A 79 -15.67 3.38 -12.54
CA VAL A 79 -16.38 2.95 -11.32
C VAL A 79 -17.74 2.31 -11.63
N LYS A 80 -18.26 2.40 -12.87
CA LYS A 80 -19.54 1.78 -13.23
C LYS A 80 -19.50 0.25 -13.01
N PRO A 81 -20.47 -0.36 -12.30
CA PRO A 81 -20.46 -1.80 -12.00
C PRO A 81 -20.34 -2.69 -13.23
N GLN A 82 -20.92 -2.26 -14.35
CA GLN A 82 -20.90 -2.98 -15.63
C GLN A 82 -19.47 -3.02 -16.21
N VAL A 83 -18.73 -1.91 -16.15
CA VAL A 83 -17.32 -1.83 -16.57
C VAL A 83 -16.46 -2.75 -15.72
N ILE A 84 -16.66 -2.72 -14.39
CA ILE A 84 -15.94 -3.57 -13.45
C ILE A 84 -16.21 -5.06 -13.75
N ALA A 85 -17.46 -5.42 -14.03
CA ALA A 85 -17.83 -6.79 -14.39
C ALA A 85 -17.11 -7.25 -15.68
N SER A 86 -17.15 -6.45 -16.75
CA SER A 86 -16.44 -6.75 -18.00
C SER A 86 -14.93 -6.91 -17.81
N MET A 87 -14.29 -6.02 -17.03
CA MET A 87 -12.87 -6.12 -16.71
C MET A 87 -12.53 -7.39 -15.90
N ARG A 88 -13.43 -7.83 -15.01
CA ARG A 88 -13.24 -9.08 -14.24
C ARG A 88 -13.34 -10.32 -15.14
N GLU A 89 -14.27 -10.33 -16.08
CA GLU A 89 -14.46 -11.43 -17.02
C GLU A 89 -13.25 -11.62 -17.94
N ASP A 90 -12.72 -10.53 -18.51
CA ASP A 90 -11.52 -10.57 -19.35
C ASP A 90 -10.28 -11.08 -18.57
N ASN A 91 -10.10 -10.62 -17.33
CA ASN A 91 -9.02 -11.13 -16.47
C ASN A 91 -9.19 -12.62 -16.14
N ARG A 92 -10.41 -13.10 -15.96
CA ARG A 92 -10.70 -14.52 -15.74
C ARG A 92 -10.37 -15.34 -16.99
N ALA A 93 -10.72 -14.86 -18.18
CA ALA A 93 -10.39 -15.50 -19.46
C ALA A 93 -8.88 -15.57 -19.70
N LYS A 94 -8.15 -14.48 -19.45
CA LYS A 94 -6.67 -14.43 -19.55
C LYS A 94 -5.99 -15.40 -18.59
N ASN A 95 -6.52 -15.55 -17.38
CA ASN A 95 -5.97 -16.47 -16.38
C ASN A 95 -6.26 -17.93 -16.74
N ALA A 96 -7.44 -18.24 -17.30
CA ALA A 96 -7.75 -19.59 -17.79
C ALA A 96 -6.79 -20.01 -18.92
N LEU A 97 -6.52 -19.13 -19.89
CA LEU A 97 -5.60 -19.41 -21.00
C LEU A 97 -4.14 -19.63 -20.57
N LYS A 98 -3.72 -19.05 -19.44
CA LYS A 98 -2.37 -19.27 -18.89
C LYS A 98 -2.21 -20.65 -18.25
N LEU A 99 -3.29 -21.21 -17.69
CA LEU A 99 -3.23 -22.51 -17.03
C LEU A 99 -2.97 -23.64 -18.03
N ASP A 100 -3.61 -23.61 -19.20
CA ASP A 100 -3.43 -24.63 -20.24
C ASP A 100 -2.06 -24.62 -20.94
N LYS A 101 -1.36 -23.48 -20.95
CA LYS A 101 0.00 -23.41 -21.53
C LYS A 101 1.09 -23.98 -20.62
N SER A 102 0.84 -24.11 -19.32
CA SER A 102 1.85 -24.61 -18.37
C SER A 102 1.95 -26.14 -18.29
N SER A 103 0.97 -26.87 -18.83
CA SER A 103 0.94 -28.34 -18.80
C SER A 103 1.53 -29.04 -20.04
N SER A 104 1.91 -28.29 -21.10
CA SER A 104 2.31 -28.88 -22.40
C SER A 104 3.81 -28.77 -22.76
N SER A 105 4.69 -28.29 -21.86
CA SER A 105 6.14 -28.11 -22.19
C SER A 105 7.12 -28.89 -21.30
N GLN A 106 6.71 -30.00 -20.69
CA GLN A 106 7.66 -30.95 -20.10
C GLN A 106 7.66 -32.27 -20.87
N ASN A 107 8.33 -32.28 -22.02
CA ASN A 107 9.01 -33.46 -22.58
C ASN A 107 9.81 -33.04 -23.81
N THR A 108 11.09 -32.68 -23.62
CA THR A 108 12.20 -33.16 -24.45
C THR A 108 13.53 -32.70 -23.85
N GLU A 109 14.41 -33.67 -23.69
CA GLU A 109 15.88 -33.58 -23.59
C GLU A 109 16.50 -33.13 -22.26
N GLY A 110 16.74 -34.15 -21.43
CA GLY A 110 17.78 -34.11 -20.42
C GLY A 110 19.17 -33.88 -21.03
N LYS A 111 19.93 -32.99 -20.40
CA LYS A 111 21.38 -32.93 -20.57
C LYS A 111 22.02 -32.71 -19.21
N ALA A 112 22.51 -33.81 -18.64
CA ALA A 112 23.35 -33.84 -17.47
C ALA A 112 24.62 -32.99 -17.67
N ARG A 113 24.80 -31.97 -16.82
CA ARG A 113 26.09 -31.34 -16.49
C ARG A 113 26.02 -31.05 -14.99
N ARG A 114 26.55 -31.96 -14.17
CA ARG A 114 27.92 -31.96 -13.64
C ARG A 114 28.19 -30.65 -12.88
N LEU A 115 27.99 -30.79 -11.58
CA LEU A 115 28.30 -29.86 -10.50
C LEU A 115 29.82 -29.89 -10.30
N GLU A 116 30.50 -28.77 -10.57
CA GLU A 116 31.80 -28.49 -9.98
C GLU A 116 31.80 -27.02 -9.52
N ASP A 117 32.06 -26.87 -8.22
CA ASP A 117 32.83 -25.83 -7.53
C ASP A 117 32.83 -24.42 -8.13
N PHE A 118 32.22 -23.51 -7.37
CA PHE A 118 32.53 -22.09 -7.45
C PHE A 118 32.42 -21.48 -6.04
N GLU A 119 33.55 -21.52 -5.32
CA GLU A 119 33.81 -20.65 -4.18
C GLU A 119 34.16 -19.22 -4.69
N ASP A 120 33.90 -18.26 -3.81
CA ASP A 120 34.37 -16.88 -3.81
C ASP A 120 33.94 -15.95 -4.95
N LEU A 121 33.01 -15.02 -4.63
CA LEU A 121 33.07 -13.67 -5.18
C LEU A 121 32.37 -12.64 -4.28
N GLU A 122 33.08 -11.52 -4.19
CA GLU A 122 32.98 -10.42 -3.24
C GLU A 122 31.69 -9.58 -3.31
N SER A 123 31.38 -9.00 -2.16
CA SER A 123 30.37 -7.98 -1.86
C SER A 123 30.37 -6.78 -2.83
N PRO A 124 29.20 -6.34 -3.35
CA PRO A 124 29.08 -5.05 -4.03
C PRO A 124 28.74 -3.92 -3.06
N LYS A 125 29.53 -2.84 -3.16
CA LYS A 125 29.33 -1.55 -2.50
C LYS A 125 27.96 -0.94 -2.84
N SER A 126 27.29 -0.48 -1.79
CA SER A 126 26.03 0.27 -1.80
C SER A 126 26.17 1.62 -2.51
N VAL A 127 25.33 1.85 -3.52
CA VAL A 127 25.07 3.15 -4.14
C VAL A 127 23.77 3.69 -3.57
N SER A 128 23.86 4.80 -2.84
CA SER A 128 22.74 5.53 -2.25
C SER A 128 21.92 6.20 -3.34
N THR A 129 20.62 5.92 -3.40
CA THR A 129 19.66 6.65 -4.24
C THR A 129 18.68 7.37 -3.33
N GLU A 130 18.75 8.70 -3.38
CA GLU A 130 17.83 9.61 -2.71
C GLU A 130 16.44 9.48 -3.35
N THR A 131 15.42 9.18 -2.56
CA THR A 131 14.02 9.25 -2.98
C THR A 131 13.37 10.41 -2.24
N SER A 132 13.04 11.44 -3.02
CA SER A 132 12.20 12.57 -2.66
C SER A 132 10.75 12.10 -2.61
N THR A 133 10.13 12.16 -1.44
CA THR A 133 8.71 11.89 -1.24
C THR A 133 7.99 13.24 -1.18
N VAL A 134 7.31 13.59 -2.26
CA VAL A 134 6.42 14.76 -2.34
C VAL A 134 5.03 14.31 -1.90
N ASN A 135 4.58 14.83 -0.75
CA ASN A 135 3.19 14.73 -0.32
C ASN A 135 2.39 15.85 -0.98
N SER A 136 1.26 15.51 -1.59
CA SER A 136 0.24 16.47 -2.02
C SER A 136 -1.09 16.00 -1.45
N GLU A 137 -1.50 16.67 -0.38
CA GLU A 137 -2.75 16.52 0.35
C GLU A 137 -3.72 17.56 -0.22
N ALA A 138 -4.80 17.10 -0.87
CA ALA A 138 -5.88 17.95 -1.34
C ALA A 138 -7.21 17.41 -0.81
N GLU A 139 -7.79 18.21 0.08
CA GLU A 139 -9.01 18.00 0.84
C GLU A 139 -10.24 18.23 -0.07
N LEU A 140 -11.07 17.20 -0.29
CA LEU A 140 -12.34 17.32 -1.01
C LEU A 140 -13.50 16.94 -0.10
N LYS A 141 -14.35 17.94 0.19
CA LYS A 141 -15.61 17.81 0.91
C LYS A 141 -16.64 17.10 0.02
N GLN A 142 -17.34 16.09 0.55
CA GLN A 142 -18.56 15.55 -0.06
C GLN A 142 -19.71 15.57 0.94
N GLU A 143 -20.82 16.12 0.46
CA GLU A 143 -22.15 16.16 1.08
C GLU A 143 -22.84 14.79 0.97
N GLU A 144 -23.49 14.35 2.05
CA GLU A 144 -24.41 13.21 2.07
C GLU A 144 -25.69 13.47 1.27
N PRO A 145 -26.23 12.46 0.56
CA PRO A 145 -27.65 12.39 0.29
C PRO A 145 -28.35 11.29 1.10
N LYS A 146 -29.53 11.69 1.56
CA LYS A 146 -30.52 11.00 2.37
C LYS A 146 -30.95 9.64 1.81
N ALA A 147 -31.10 8.69 2.72
CA ALA A 147 -31.77 7.42 2.53
C ALA A 147 -33.24 7.61 2.11
N GLN A 148 -33.68 6.82 1.13
CA GLN A 148 -35.08 6.52 0.87
C GLN A 148 -35.28 5.00 0.86
N ASP A 149 -36.25 4.59 1.66
CA ASP A 149 -36.86 3.27 1.76
C ASP A 149 -37.25 2.71 0.38
N LEU A 150 -37.00 1.42 0.15
CA LEU A 150 -37.74 0.63 -0.85
C LEU A 150 -37.74 -0.86 -0.47
N ASP A 151 -38.84 -1.25 0.16
CA ASP A 151 -39.68 -2.43 0.02
C ASP A 151 -39.12 -3.82 -0.38
N GLU A 152 -39.53 -4.75 0.48
CA GLU A 152 -39.87 -6.17 0.29
C GLU A 152 -40.14 -6.60 -1.16
N LEU A 153 -39.52 -7.71 -1.61
CA LEU A 153 -40.15 -8.63 -2.57
C LEU A 153 -39.54 -10.06 -2.48
N SER A 154 -40.33 -10.94 -1.85
CA SER A 154 -40.66 -12.34 -2.15
C SER A 154 -39.57 -13.38 -2.51
N ASP A 155 -39.44 -14.35 -1.60
CA ASP A 155 -39.07 -15.76 -1.85
C ASP A 155 -40.14 -16.48 -2.68
N ASP A 156 -39.89 -16.75 -3.96
CA ASP A 156 -40.57 -17.85 -4.67
C ASP A 156 -39.87 -18.17 -6.01
N GLN A 157 -39.06 -19.24 -6.02
CA GLN A 157 -38.87 -20.17 -7.16
C GLN A 157 -37.59 -21.00 -6.99
N LEU A 158 -37.70 -22.24 -6.49
CA LEU A 158 -36.73 -23.31 -6.77
C LEU A 158 -37.30 -24.70 -6.43
N GLN A 159 -38.38 -25.09 -7.11
CA GLN A 159 -38.79 -26.49 -7.23
C GLN A 159 -39.33 -26.76 -8.63
N ARG A 160 -38.46 -27.07 -9.60
CA ARG A 160 -38.84 -27.73 -10.87
C ARG A 160 -37.60 -28.17 -11.62
N SER A 161 -37.08 -29.36 -11.32
CA SER A 161 -36.20 -30.13 -12.20
C SER A 161 -36.01 -31.57 -11.71
N ARG A 162 -37.09 -32.36 -11.70
CA ARG A 162 -37.02 -33.83 -11.67
C ARG A 162 -38.15 -34.43 -12.48
N SER A 163 -37.92 -34.64 -13.78
CA SER A 163 -38.54 -35.72 -14.55
C SER A 163 -38.02 -35.65 -15.98
N ARG A 164 -37.29 -36.67 -16.43
CA ARG A 164 -37.40 -37.18 -17.81
C ARG A 164 -36.82 -38.58 -17.90
N HIS A 165 -37.72 -39.47 -18.30
CA HIS A 165 -37.52 -40.85 -18.67
C HIS A 165 -36.60 -40.98 -19.90
N HIS A 166 -35.79 -42.04 -19.95
CA HIS A 166 -35.44 -42.65 -21.23
C HIS A 166 -35.59 -44.17 -21.18
N THR A 167 -36.30 -44.61 -22.20
CA THR A 167 -36.80 -45.93 -22.59
C THR A 167 -35.69 -46.92 -22.94
N VAL A 168 -35.83 -48.13 -22.42
CA VAL A 168 -35.02 -49.32 -22.71
C VAL A 168 -35.62 -50.05 -23.91
N SER A 169 -34.84 -50.26 -24.97
CA SER A 169 -35.15 -51.17 -26.09
C SER A 169 -34.40 -52.50 -25.90
N GLY A 170 -35.15 -53.60 -25.90
CA GLY A 170 -34.65 -54.94 -25.64
C GLY A 170 -34.00 -55.66 -26.83
N THR A 171 -33.17 -56.64 -26.50
CA THR A 171 -32.72 -57.73 -27.39
C THR A 171 -32.76 -59.06 -26.63
N PRO A 172 -33.09 -60.18 -27.30
CA PRO A 172 -33.51 -61.41 -26.63
C PRO A 172 -32.34 -62.29 -26.14
N SER A 173 -32.42 -62.59 -24.84
CA SER A 173 -32.26 -63.90 -24.19
C SER A 173 -31.50 -65.00 -24.95
N LYS A 174 -30.28 -65.28 -24.50
CA LYS A 174 -29.67 -66.62 -24.51
C LYS A 174 -29.49 -67.05 -23.05
N SER A 175 -29.97 -68.25 -22.75
CA SER A 175 -30.08 -68.90 -21.44
C SER A 175 -28.78 -68.91 -20.61
N PRO A 176 -28.79 -68.45 -19.35
CA PRO A 176 -27.64 -68.47 -18.45
C PRO A 176 -27.78 -69.62 -17.45
N THR A 177 -27.32 -70.81 -17.83
CA THR A 177 -27.22 -71.93 -16.89
C THR A 177 -25.90 -72.64 -17.10
N GLN A 178 -24.80 -71.91 -16.89
CA GLN A 178 -23.54 -72.51 -16.49
C GLN A 178 -22.56 -71.42 -16.02
N ASN A 179 -21.90 -71.75 -14.91
CA ASN A 179 -20.69 -71.14 -14.37
C ASN A 179 -20.82 -69.98 -13.37
N LEU A 180 -21.52 -70.25 -12.26
CA LEU A 180 -21.41 -69.49 -11.02
C LEU A 180 -19.95 -69.38 -10.51
N ASN A 181 -19.12 -70.40 -10.79
CA ASN A 181 -17.72 -70.45 -10.40
C ASN A 181 -16.85 -69.44 -11.18
N ASP A 182 -17.14 -69.22 -12.47
CA ASP A 182 -16.41 -68.22 -13.27
C ASP A 182 -16.71 -66.79 -12.81
N ILE A 183 -17.95 -66.53 -12.36
CA ILE A 183 -18.35 -65.21 -11.83
C ILE A 183 -17.62 -64.95 -10.51
N GLN A 184 -17.51 -65.94 -9.63
CA GLN A 184 -16.77 -65.81 -8.38
C GLN A 184 -15.27 -65.60 -8.62
N LYS A 185 -14.67 -66.33 -9.57
CA LYS A 185 -13.26 -66.16 -9.94
C LYS A 185 -12.99 -64.76 -10.51
N ARG A 186 -13.82 -64.28 -11.43
CA ARG A 186 -13.70 -62.90 -11.96
C ARG A 186 -13.87 -61.83 -10.90
N LYS A 187 -14.74 -62.04 -9.91
CA LYS A 187 -14.93 -61.11 -8.79
C LYS A 187 -13.71 -61.08 -7.87
N GLN A 188 -13.08 -62.23 -7.62
CA GLN A 188 -11.86 -62.32 -6.82
C GLN A 188 -10.67 -61.69 -7.54
N ASP A 189 -10.52 -61.93 -8.84
CA ASP A 189 -9.46 -61.34 -9.66
C ASP A 189 -9.59 -59.81 -9.76
N SER A 190 -10.83 -59.30 -9.90
CA SER A 190 -11.09 -57.86 -9.87
C SER A 190 -10.77 -57.23 -8.51
N ALA A 191 -11.05 -57.92 -7.41
CA ALA A 191 -10.69 -57.44 -6.07
C ALA A 191 -9.17 -57.36 -5.88
N LYS A 192 -8.43 -58.40 -6.29
CA LYS A 192 -6.96 -58.42 -6.23
C LYS A 192 -6.33 -57.32 -7.09
N MET A 193 -6.89 -57.05 -8.28
CA MET A 193 -6.40 -55.97 -9.14
C MET A 193 -6.65 -54.58 -8.53
N LYS A 194 -7.82 -54.36 -7.91
CA LYS A 194 -8.11 -53.10 -7.20
C LYS A 194 -7.18 -52.90 -6.00
N GLU A 195 -6.92 -53.96 -5.24
CA GLU A 195 -6.01 -53.92 -4.10
C GLU A 195 -4.58 -53.60 -4.54
N ALA A 196 -4.08 -54.25 -5.61
CA ALA A 196 -2.76 -53.97 -6.19
C ALA A 196 -2.63 -52.51 -6.67
N LEU A 197 -3.64 -51.99 -7.39
CA LEU A 197 -3.66 -50.59 -7.83
C LEU A 197 -3.68 -49.61 -6.65
N SER A 198 -4.43 -49.92 -5.58
CA SER A 198 -4.48 -49.07 -4.38
C SER A 198 -3.14 -49.03 -3.63
N ALA A 199 -2.42 -50.16 -3.59
CA ALA A 199 -1.12 -50.25 -2.95
C ALA A 199 -0.04 -49.48 -3.74
N GLU A 200 -0.11 -49.50 -5.07
CA GLU A 200 0.81 -48.79 -5.95
C GLU A 200 0.56 -47.26 -5.93
N LEU A 201 -0.71 -46.84 -5.90
CA LEU A 201 -1.09 -45.44 -5.68
C LEU A 201 -0.65 -44.92 -4.31
N SER A 202 -0.77 -45.74 -3.26
CA SER A 202 -0.36 -45.34 -1.91
C SER A 202 1.17 -45.16 -1.83
N LYS A 203 1.95 -46.05 -2.45
CA LYS A 203 3.43 -45.92 -2.50
C LYS A 203 3.89 -44.67 -3.25
N THR A 204 3.27 -44.37 -4.40
CA THR A 204 3.63 -43.20 -5.21
C THR A 204 3.26 -41.89 -4.51
N LEU A 205 2.12 -41.83 -3.82
CA LEU A 205 1.73 -40.66 -3.04
C LEU A 205 2.66 -40.38 -1.85
N THR A 206 3.14 -41.43 -1.16
CA THR A 206 4.07 -41.24 -0.02
C THR A 206 5.47 -40.78 -0.45
N ASP A 207 5.98 -41.27 -1.58
CA ASP A 207 7.31 -40.88 -2.09
C ASP A 207 7.34 -39.45 -2.66
N VAL A 208 6.24 -39.04 -3.31
CA VAL A 208 6.09 -37.66 -3.80
C VAL A 208 5.93 -36.68 -2.64
N SER A 209 5.15 -37.07 -1.62
CA SER A 209 4.94 -36.26 -0.42
C SER A 209 6.26 -35.99 0.33
N TYR A 210 7.10 -37.01 0.53
CA TYR A 210 8.36 -36.86 1.29
C TYR A 210 9.43 -36.01 0.57
N LYS A 211 9.42 -36.02 -0.76
CA LYS A 211 10.32 -35.18 -1.57
C LYS A 211 9.82 -33.74 -1.66
N ALA A 212 8.51 -33.55 -1.76
CA ALA A 212 7.89 -32.23 -1.76
C ALA A 212 8.11 -31.53 -0.41
N THR A 213 7.89 -32.20 0.73
CA THR A 213 8.10 -31.61 2.06
C THR A 213 9.54 -31.18 2.28
N LYS A 214 10.54 -32.00 1.93
CA LYS A 214 11.96 -31.62 2.04
C LYS A 214 12.32 -30.39 1.20
N PHE A 215 11.71 -30.22 0.02
CA PHE A 215 11.93 -29.04 -0.80
C PHE A 215 11.31 -27.80 -0.16
N PHE A 216 10.06 -27.90 0.32
CA PHE A 216 9.39 -26.81 1.02
C PHE A 216 10.13 -26.40 2.30
N ASP A 217 10.59 -27.34 3.11
CA ASP A 217 11.38 -27.05 4.32
C ASP A 217 12.68 -26.29 3.98
N ARG A 218 13.32 -26.66 2.86
CA ARG A 218 14.53 -25.97 2.39
C ARG A 218 14.24 -24.55 1.91
N VAL A 219 13.15 -24.35 1.17
CA VAL A 219 12.71 -23.01 0.71
C VAL A 219 12.31 -22.14 1.90
N ILE A 220 11.54 -22.68 2.85
CA ILE A 220 11.15 -21.98 4.07
C ILE A 220 12.39 -21.59 4.88
N GLY A 221 13.36 -22.48 5.06
CA GLY A 221 14.61 -22.19 5.75
C GLY A 221 15.42 -21.06 5.07
N LEU A 222 15.47 -21.04 3.74
CA LEU A 222 16.18 -20.03 2.97
C LEU A 222 15.52 -18.65 3.07
N VAL A 223 14.18 -18.60 3.01
CA VAL A 223 13.40 -17.37 3.21
C VAL A 223 13.51 -16.87 4.64
N GLN A 224 13.49 -17.76 5.64
CA GLN A 224 13.67 -17.40 7.05
C GLN A 224 15.08 -16.86 7.34
N ALA A 225 16.12 -17.44 6.73
CA ALA A 225 17.48 -16.92 6.87
C ALA A 225 17.63 -15.52 6.24
N SER A 226 17.11 -15.34 5.02
CA SER A 226 17.13 -14.06 4.32
C SER A 226 16.33 -12.97 5.06
N THR A 227 15.15 -13.31 5.61
CA THR A 227 14.34 -12.36 6.38
C THR A 227 14.98 -12.02 7.73
N LYS A 228 15.61 -12.98 8.43
CA LYS A 228 16.38 -12.70 9.65
C LYS A 228 17.56 -11.76 9.39
N GLU A 229 18.30 -11.96 8.31
CA GLU A 229 19.42 -11.08 7.94
C GLU A 229 18.93 -9.66 7.59
N THR A 230 17.87 -9.56 6.79
CA THR A 230 17.24 -8.28 6.43
C THR A 230 16.72 -7.54 7.67
N ALA A 231 16.07 -8.26 8.59
CA ALA A 231 15.58 -7.70 9.85
C ALA A 231 16.73 -7.25 10.76
N ALA A 232 17.79 -8.06 10.90
CA ALA A 232 18.96 -7.70 11.69
C ALA A 232 19.66 -6.46 11.13
N LYS A 233 19.77 -6.35 9.79
CA LYS A 233 20.31 -5.17 9.11
C LYS A 233 19.44 -3.93 9.37
N ALA A 234 18.13 -4.04 9.22
CA ALA A 234 17.20 -2.94 9.51
C ALA A 234 17.30 -2.46 10.97
N VAL A 235 17.39 -3.40 11.93
CA VAL A 235 17.58 -3.07 13.36
C VAL A 235 18.91 -2.35 13.60
N SER A 236 19.98 -2.77 12.93
CA SER A 236 21.29 -2.09 13.00
C SER A 236 21.22 -0.68 12.43
N ASP A 237 20.54 -0.50 11.29
CA ASP A 237 20.37 0.81 10.65
C ASP A 237 19.57 1.76 11.55
N PHE A 238 18.45 1.30 12.13
CA PHE A 238 17.68 2.12 13.08
C PHE A 238 18.50 2.51 14.31
N ARG A 239 19.27 1.58 14.91
CA ARG A 239 20.16 1.91 16.04
C ARG A 239 21.22 2.96 15.66
N SER A 240 21.75 2.89 14.45
CA SER A 240 22.73 3.87 13.97
C SER A 240 22.10 5.26 13.80
N GLN A 241 20.89 5.34 13.23
CA GLN A 241 20.15 6.59 13.07
C GLN A 241 19.81 7.22 14.41
N ASP A 242 19.38 6.41 15.38
CA ASP A 242 19.04 6.86 16.73
C ASP A 242 20.27 7.40 17.47
N SER A 243 21.42 6.75 17.30
CA SER A 243 22.70 7.23 17.85
C SER A 243 23.14 8.57 17.24
N ASP A 244 22.95 8.77 15.93
CA ASP A 244 23.32 10.02 15.25
C ASP A 244 22.35 11.16 15.62
N LEU A 245 21.06 10.85 15.77
CA LEU A 245 20.05 11.79 16.26
C LEU A 245 20.38 12.26 17.69
N SER A 246 20.64 11.32 18.60
CA SER A 246 21.01 11.62 19.99
C SER A 246 22.28 12.47 20.09
N ARG A 247 23.27 12.19 19.22
CA ARG A 247 24.47 13.02 19.09
C ARG A 247 24.16 14.45 18.61
N ARG A 248 23.30 14.60 17.60
CA ARG A 248 22.88 15.93 17.09
C ARG A 248 22.11 16.73 18.15
N LEU A 249 21.20 16.09 18.87
CA LEU A 249 20.45 16.73 19.96
C LEU A 249 21.38 17.17 21.10
N SER A 250 22.32 16.30 21.50
CA SER A 250 23.33 16.64 22.51
C SER A 250 24.23 17.80 22.07
N SER A 251 24.64 17.82 20.79
CA SER A 251 25.41 18.91 20.21
C SER A 251 24.63 20.24 20.21
N ARG A 252 23.33 20.22 19.84
CA ARG A 252 22.46 21.41 19.93
C ARG A 252 22.31 21.92 21.37
N LYS A 253 22.14 21.01 22.32
CA LYS A 253 22.08 21.35 23.75
C LYS A 253 23.37 22.01 24.23
N GLN A 254 24.53 21.49 23.81
CA GLN A 254 25.83 22.07 24.14
C GLN A 254 26.06 23.45 23.49
N VAL A 255 25.67 23.63 22.22
CA VAL A 255 25.75 24.94 21.55
C VAL A 255 24.88 25.97 22.26
N THR A 256 23.69 25.56 22.70
CA THR A 256 22.78 26.44 23.45
C THR A 256 23.38 26.86 24.80
N MET A 257 23.95 25.92 25.56
CA MET A 257 24.65 26.24 26.82
C MET A 257 25.89 27.12 26.61
N ASN A 258 26.68 26.88 25.57
CA ASN A 258 27.85 27.72 25.29
C ASN A 258 27.45 29.14 24.86
N LYS A 259 26.32 29.31 24.17
CA LYS A 259 25.80 30.61 23.74
C LYS A 259 25.26 31.44 24.91
N SER A 260 24.69 30.80 25.94
CA SER A 260 24.26 31.51 27.15
C SER A 260 25.43 31.94 28.03
N VAL A 261 26.57 31.23 28.01
CA VAL A 261 27.78 31.61 28.76
C VAL A 261 28.51 32.79 28.11
N ILE A 262 28.58 32.86 26.78
CA ILE A 262 29.31 33.92 26.07
C ILE A 262 28.57 35.27 26.05
N SER A 263 27.24 35.28 26.28
CA SER A 263 26.44 36.51 26.24
C SER A 263 26.63 37.45 27.45
N ILE A 264 27.45 37.07 28.44
CA ILE A 264 27.70 37.90 29.64
C ILE A 264 29.01 38.70 29.55
N GLU A 265 29.93 38.39 28.62
CA GLU A 265 31.32 38.88 28.75
C GLU A 265 31.81 39.89 27.69
N PHE A 266 30.96 40.33 26.75
CA PHE A 266 31.38 41.34 25.78
C PHE A 266 30.25 42.33 25.44
N MET A 267 30.04 43.33 26.30
CA MET A 267 29.44 44.58 25.86
C MET A 267 30.55 45.44 25.22
N PRO A 268 30.57 45.62 23.88
CA PRO A 268 31.41 46.64 23.28
C PRO A 268 30.86 48.02 23.69
N PRO A 269 31.73 49.01 23.98
CA PRO A 269 31.30 50.37 24.21
C PRO A 269 30.59 50.90 22.97
N ALA A 270 29.45 51.55 23.19
CA ALA A 270 28.59 52.09 22.16
C ALA A 270 29.34 53.09 21.28
N GLU A 271 29.61 52.71 20.03
CA GLU A 271 29.88 53.65 18.96
C GLU A 271 28.81 53.53 17.88
N ASN A 272 28.29 54.70 17.50
CA ASN A 272 27.14 54.92 16.64
C ASN A 272 27.33 54.29 15.25
N VAL A 273 26.65 53.19 14.96
CA VAL A 273 26.51 52.66 13.60
C VAL A 273 25.12 53.00 13.09
N SER A 274 25.09 53.97 12.16
CA SER A 274 23.92 54.38 11.38
C SER A 274 23.46 53.21 10.50
N VAL A 275 22.27 52.69 10.80
CA VAL A 275 21.59 51.65 10.02
C VAL A 275 20.73 52.34 8.96
N SER A 276 21.27 52.44 7.75
CA SER A 276 20.50 52.70 6.53
C SER A 276 20.91 51.68 5.48
N ASP A 277 19.90 51.03 4.91
CA ASP A 277 19.91 50.18 3.71
C ASP A 277 20.39 48.74 3.83
N ILE A 278 19.50 47.87 4.33
CA ILE A 278 19.41 46.48 3.85
C ILE A 278 17.98 46.24 3.36
N HIS A 279 17.79 46.44 2.06
CA HIS A 279 16.64 45.96 1.31
C HIS A 279 16.76 44.43 1.17
N PHE A 280 16.03 43.68 1.98
CA PHE A 280 15.87 42.23 1.81
C PHE A 280 14.47 41.99 1.25
N SER A 281 14.42 41.72 -0.05
CA SER A 281 13.20 41.53 -0.83
C SER A 281 12.55 40.16 -0.57
N ASP A 282 11.26 40.25 -0.28
CA ASP A 282 10.16 39.29 -0.45
C ASP A 282 10.50 37.91 -1.02
N THR A 283 10.45 36.92 -0.14
CA THR A 283 9.85 35.61 -0.46
C THR A 283 9.08 35.12 0.77
N GLU A 284 7.76 35.25 0.67
CA GLU A 284 6.69 34.50 1.36
C GLU A 284 7.07 33.00 1.41
N GLU A 285 6.86 32.19 2.45
CA GLU A 285 5.72 32.07 3.35
C GLU A 285 6.17 31.91 4.82
N THR A 286 5.48 32.65 5.67
CA THR A 286 5.71 32.78 7.11
C THR A 286 5.16 31.59 7.88
N PHE A 287 6.06 30.71 8.32
CA PHE A 287 5.87 29.89 9.54
C PHE A 287 5.95 30.82 10.77
N GLU A 288 4.86 31.54 11.02
CA GLU A 288 4.81 32.69 11.93
C GLU A 288 4.46 32.34 13.39
N GLN A 289 4.65 31.09 13.83
CA GLN A 289 4.11 30.65 15.14
C GLN A 289 5.09 30.48 16.31
N CYS A 290 6.41 30.69 16.14
CA CYS A 290 7.35 30.57 17.27
C CYS A 290 8.20 31.82 17.57
N SER A 291 8.05 32.93 16.82
CA SER A 291 8.91 34.11 16.98
C SER A 291 8.38 35.19 17.95
N PHE A 292 7.13 35.07 18.42
CA PHE A 292 6.49 36.17 19.16
C PHE A 292 7.06 36.40 20.58
N LEU A 293 7.75 35.41 21.17
CA LEU A 293 8.30 35.54 22.52
C LEU A 293 9.68 36.23 22.56
N SER A 294 10.40 36.32 21.44
CA SER A 294 11.77 36.89 21.45
C SER A 294 11.82 38.41 21.30
N THR A 295 10.78 39.05 20.78
CA THR A 295 10.79 40.49 20.47
C THR A 295 10.39 41.40 21.64
N ALA A 296 9.89 40.87 22.75
CA ALA A 296 9.46 41.67 23.90
C ALA A 296 10.59 42.06 24.88
N LEU A 297 11.82 41.57 24.68
CA LEU A 297 12.92 41.73 25.65
C LEU A 297 13.80 42.98 25.45
N ASN A 298 13.49 43.83 24.47
CA ASN A 298 14.35 44.97 24.10
C ASN A 298 13.77 46.33 24.50
N LYS A 299 13.47 46.52 25.80
CA LYS A 299 13.21 47.85 26.35
C LYS A 299 13.97 48.10 27.66
N SER A 300 15.02 48.90 27.47
CA SER A 300 15.85 49.70 28.37
C SER A 300 15.42 49.91 29.82
N HIS A 301 16.43 49.85 30.68
CA HIS A 301 16.60 50.52 31.97
C HIS A 301 15.56 50.19 33.04
N ILE A 302 15.85 49.11 33.77
CA ILE A 302 14.97 48.56 34.79
C ILE A 302 15.71 48.42 36.12
N ASN A 303 15.02 48.91 37.14
CA ASN A 303 15.31 48.94 38.56
C ASN A 303 15.51 47.51 39.12
N GLU A 304 16.49 47.28 39.99
CA GLU A 304 16.85 45.97 40.58
C GLU A 304 15.66 45.23 41.25
N GLN A 305 14.60 45.93 41.66
CA GLN A 305 13.39 45.29 42.20
C GLN A 305 12.51 44.58 41.16
N GLN A 306 12.72 44.79 39.86
CA GLN A 306 11.92 44.16 38.80
C GLN A 306 12.54 42.84 38.30
N GLU A 307 13.77 42.49 38.70
CA GLU A 307 14.40 41.21 38.34
C GLU A 307 13.72 39.99 38.98
N ASN A 308 13.19 40.13 40.20
CA ASN A 308 12.45 39.04 40.85
C ASN A 308 11.11 38.71 40.14
N SER A 309 10.48 39.68 39.47
CA SER A 309 9.30 39.42 38.64
C SER A 309 9.66 38.62 37.38
N ARG A 310 10.80 38.95 36.75
CA ARG A 310 11.27 38.28 35.53
C ARG A 310 11.65 36.83 35.75
N ILE A 311 12.17 36.48 36.93
CA ILE A 311 12.54 35.10 37.26
C ILE A 311 11.30 34.20 37.37
N ASN A 312 10.17 34.72 37.89
CA ASN A 312 8.92 33.95 37.97
C ASN A 312 8.28 33.73 36.60
N ASP A 313 8.33 34.72 35.71
CA ASP A 313 7.81 34.58 34.34
C ASP A 313 8.55 33.49 33.57
N PHE A 314 9.88 33.42 33.72
CA PHE A 314 10.69 32.42 33.02
C PHE A 314 10.38 30.98 33.47
N ARG A 315 10.16 30.77 34.77
CA ARG A 315 9.78 29.45 35.31
C ARG A 315 8.40 29.01 34.83
N MET A 316 7.47 29.95 34.67
CA MET A 316 6.14 29.63 34.14
C MET A 316 6.17 29.23 32.68
N VAL A 317 7.00 29.89 31.87
CA VAL A 317 7.21 29.51 30.46
C VAL A 317 7.81 28.11 30.35
N GLU A 318 8.85 27.80 31.13
CA GLU A 318 9.47 26.46 31.12
C GLU A 318 8.47 25.37 31.57
N TYR A 319 7.64 25.64 32.56
CA TYR A 319 6.58 24.73 32.99
C TYR A 319 5.53 24.50 31.89
N LEU A 320 5.11 25.55 31.18
CA LEU A 320 4.21 25.48 30.03
C LEU A 320 4.76 24.63 28.90
N GLU A 321 6.01 24.88 28.52
CA GLU A 321 6.69 24.15 27.45
C GLU A 321 6.79 22.66 27.78
N ASN A 322 7.24 22.33 28.99
CA ASN A 322 7.32 20.94 29.46
C ASN A 322 5.95 20.26 29.47
N LYS A 323 4.89 20.96 29.90
CA LYS A 323 3.54 20.39 29.94
C LYS A 323 2.95 20.19 28.55
N LEU A 324 3.24 21.10 27.63
CA LEU A 324 2.83 20.99 26.23
C LEU A 324 3.55 19.83 25.54
N GLU A 325 4.85 19.65 25.80
CA GLU A 325 5.64 18.53 25.27
C GLU A 325 5.09 17.18 25.76
N GLU A 326 4.86 17.03 27.07
CA GLU A 326 4.30 15.81 27.67
C GLU A 326 2.92 15.46 27.05
N LEU A 327 2.09 16.47 26.82
CA LEU A 327 0.76 16.31 26.22
C LEU A 327 0.84 15.88 24.76
N MET A 328 1.78 16.44 23.99
CA MET A 328 2.01 16.08 22.58
C MET A 328 2.55 14.66 22.46
N GLU A 329 3.51 14.27 23.30
CA GLU A 329 4.09 12.92 23.33
C GLU A 329 3.04 11.87 23.74
N LYS A 330 2.25 12.17 24.78
CA LYS A 330 1.16 11.29 25.22
C LYS A 330 0.10 11.09 24.13
N ASN A 331 -0.37 12.16 23.50
CA ASN A 331 -1.36 12.05 22.42
C ASN A 331 -0.82 11.28 21.22
N PHE A 332 0.44 11.50 20.84
CA PHE A 332 1.07 10.79 19.74
C PHE A 332 1.22 9.29 20.03
N SER A 333 1.73 8.94 21.20
CA SER A 333 1.91 7.53 21.61
C SER A 333 0.58 6.78 21.69
N GLU A 334 -0.47 7.38 22.25
CA GLU A 334 -1.82 6.79 22.28
C GLU A 334 -2.40 6.59 20.87
N LYS A 335 -2.26 7.59 19.98
CA LYS A 335 -2.70 7.52 18.57
C LYS A 335 -2.03 6.35 17.84
N VAL A 336 -0.70 6.25 17.94
CA VAL A 336 0.08 5.18 17.30
C VAL A 336 -0.30 3.81 17.88
N ALA A 337 -0.45 3.69 19.20
CA ALA A 337 -0.85 2.45 19.85
C ALA A 337 -2.23 1.98 19.33
N LYS A 338 -3.23 2.86 19.27
CA LYS A 338 -4.56 2.51 18.79
C LYS A 338 -4.61 2.14 17.31
N MET A 339 -3.89 2.88 16.46
CA MET A 339 -3.77 2.53 15.04
C MET A 339 -3.11 1.14 14.85
N SER A 340 -2.09 0.83 15.65
CA SER A 340 -1.41 -0.47 15.58
C SER A 340 -2.32 -1.63 16.02
N GLU A 341 -3.16 -1.42 17.04
CA GLU A 341 -4.13 -2.40 17.53
C GLU A 341 -5.17 -2.75 16.46
N VAL A 342 -5.76 -1.73 15.82
CA VAL A 342 -6.73 -1.93 14.73
C VAL A 342 -6.08 -2.68 13.56
N ARG A 343 -4.90 -2.25 13.15
CA ARG A 343 -4.17 -2.90 12.06
C ARG A 343 -3.91 -4.38 12.34
N LEU A 344 -3.42 -4.70 13.54
CA LEU A 344 -3.17 -6.09 13.95
C LEU A 344 -4.47 -6.91 13.98
N ARG A 345 -5.58 -6.33 14.44
CA ARG A 345 -6.90 -6.98 14.45
C ARG A 345 -7.33 -7.39 13.04
N TYR A 346 -7.29 -6.47 12.08
CA TYR A 346 -7.68 -6.74 10.70
C TYR A 346 -6.70 -7.67 9.99
N GLU A 347 -5.40 -7.48 10.17
CA GLU A 347 -4.38 -8.36 9.58
C GLU A 347 -4.56 -9.82 10.05
N SER A 348 -4.88 -10.03 11.33
CA SER A 348 -5.17 -11.38 11.85
C SER A 348 -6.39 -11.99 11.16
N GLN A 349 -7.50 -11.26 11.08
CA GLN A 349 -8.74 -11.74 10.46
C GLN A 349 -8.58 -12.01 8.96
N MET A 350 -7.86 -11.15 8.23
CA MET A 350 -7.58 -11.34 6.82
C MET A 350 -6.72 -12.58 6.56
N LYS A 351 -5.73 -12.83 7.44
CA LYS A 351 -4.85 -14.00 7.34
C LYS A 351 -5.60 -15.32 7.53
N GLU A 352 -6.66 -15.34 8.34
CA GLU A 352 -7.52 -16.51 8.52
C GLU A 352 -8.38 -16.82 7.28
N LEU A 353 -8.71 -15.80 6.49
CA LEU A 353 -9.47 -15.92 5.25
C LEU A 353 -8.59 -16.21 4.02
N GLU A 354 -7.28 -16.01 4.15
CA GLU A 354 -6.32 -16.24 3.09
C GLU A 354 -6.31 -17.73 2.68
N GLY A 355 -6.52 -18.01 1.40
CA GLY A 355 -6.55 -19.37 0.85
C GLY A 355 -7.93 -20.02 0.71
N GLN A 356 -9.01 -19.38 1.18
CA GLN A 356 -10.39 -19.91 1.07
C GLN A 356 -11.08 -19.66 -0.29
N GLY A 357 -10.36 -19.13 -1.29
CA GLY A 357 -10.85 -18.95 -2.66
C GLY A 357 -11.47 -17.58 -2.96
N GLY A 358 -12.18 -17.48 -4.09
CA GLY A 358 -12.56 -16.18 -4.70
C GLY A 358 -13.52 -15.31 -3.87
N LEU A 359 -14.45 -15.91 -3.13
CA LEU A 359 -15.35 -15.15 -2.25
C LEU A 359 -14.58 -14.53 -1.07
N ALA A 360 -13.67 -15.29 -0.46
CA ALA A 360 -12.83 -14.81 0.64
C ALA A 360 -11.95 -13.63 0.21
N GLN A 361 -11.47 -13.63 -1.04
CA GLN A 361 -10.69 -12.51 -1.58
C GLN A 361 -11.49 -11.20 -1.65
N MET A 362 -12.80 -11.26 -1.96
CA MET A 362 -13.65 -10.05 -1.92
C MET A 362 -13.85 -9.55 -0.49
N ILE A 363 -14.05 -10.46 0.46
CA ILE A 363 -14.19 -10.11 1.88
C ILE A 363 -12.90 -9.45 2.39
N VAL A 364 -11.75 -10.04 2.09
CA VAL A 364 -10.43 -9.44 2.41
C VAL A 364 -10.27 -8.06 1.75
N GLY A 365 -10.78 -7.89 0.53
CA GLY A 365 -10.80 -6.58 -0.15
C GLY A 365 -11.59 -5.53 0.63
N GLN A 366 -12.82 -5.85 1.04
CA GLN A 366 -13.65 -4.95 1.84
C GLN A 366 -13.02 -4.66 3.22
N MET A 367 -12.49 -5.69 3.88
CA MET A 367 -11.83 -5.53 5.18
C MET A 367 -10.64 -4.57 5.15
N LYS A 368 -9.89 -4.51 4.04
CA LYS A 368 -8.82 -3.51 3.88
C LYS A 368 -9.36 -2.09 3.85
N VAL A 369 -10.44 -1.86 3.11
CA VAL A 369 -11.11 -0.55 3.04
C VAL A 369 -11.63 -0.17 4.42
N ASP A 370 -12.27 -1.09 5.14
CA ASP A 370 -12.78 -0.85 6.48
C ASP A 370 -11.66 -0.54 7.48
N MET A 371 -10.53 -1.26 7.40
CA MET A 371 -9.34 -0.99 8.21
C MET A 371 -8.78 0.42 7.97
N GLU A 372 -8.66 0.84 6.71
CA GLU A 372 -8.18 2.18 6.35
C GLU A 372 -9.13 3.28 6.85
N ASN A 373 -10.45 3.05 6.74
CA ASN A 373 -11.47 3.97 7.25
C ASN A 373 -11.41 4.10 8.78
N GLU A 374 -11.29 2.99 9.51
CA GLU A 374 -11.17 3.00 10.98
C GLU A 374 -9.87 3.69 11.42
N ILE A 375 -8.75 3.45 10.72
CA ILE A 375 -7.48 4.16 10.97
C ILE A 375 -7.63 5.67 10.77
N LYS A 376 -8.30 6.09 9.70
CA LYS A 376 -8.52 7.53 9.41
C LYS A 376 -9.38 8.18 10.49
N ALA A 377 -10.47 7.51 10.91
CA ALA A 377 -11.33 7.99 11.98
C ALA A 377 -10.57 8.16 13.31
N ILE A 378 -9.72 7.18 13.68
CA ILE A 378 -8.85 7.27 14.86
C ILE A 378 -7.88 8.45 14.72
N ALA A 379 -7.29 8.65 13.55
CA ALA A 379 -6.37 9.75 13.33
C ALA A 379 -7.03 11.11 13.57
N GLU A 380 -8.24 11.31 13.05
CA GLU A 380 -9.05 12.52 13.25
C GLU A 380 -9.48 12.70 14.71
N GLU A 381 -9.91 11.63 15.40
CA GLU A 381 -10.28 11.66 16.81
C GLU A 381 -9.13 12.17 17.69
N PHE A 382 -7.92 11.63 17.51
CA PHE A 382 -6.75 12.04 18.28
C PHE A 382 -6.26 13.45 17.92
N ASP A 383 -6.43 13.89 16.67
CA ASP A 383 -6.12 15.27 16.30
C ASP A 383 -7.09 16.27 16.95
N ASN A 384 -8.37 15.91 17.08
CA ASN A 384 -9.36 16.69 17.80
C ASN A 384 -9.09 16.71 19.31
N LYS A 385 -8.76 15.55 19.90
CA LYS A 385 -8.37 15.42 21.32
C LYS A 385 -7.15 16.30 21.64
N ARG A 386 -6.08 16.21 20.84
CA ARG A 386 -4.90 17.06 20.96
C ARG A 386 -5.25 18.55 20.91
N LYS A 387 -6.09 18.97 19.94
CA LYS A 387 -6.54 20.39 19.84
C LYS A 387 -7.35 20.83 21.06
N GLN A 388 -8.09 19.94 21.69
CA GLN A 388 -8.85 20.21 22.91
C GLN A 388 -7.93 20.32 24.12
N ASP A 389 -7.02 19.36 24.29
CA ASP A 389 -6.06 19.34 25.39
C ASP A 389 -5.15 20.58 25.38
N VAL A 390 -4.66 20.99 24.20
CA VAL A 390 -3.87 22.23 24.04
C VAL A 390 -4.70 23.47 24.38
N ARG A 391 -5.99 23.50 24.04
CA ARG A 391 -6.88 24.61 24.40
C ARG A 391 -7.13 24.66 25.91
N ALA A 392 -7.34 23.52 26.55
CA ALA A 392 -7.51 23.42 28.00
C ALA A 392 -6.24 23.86 28.74
N LEU A 393 -5.06 23.44 28.27
CA LEU A 393 -3.78 23.88 28.82
C LEU A 393 -3.59 25.40 28.66
N LYS A 394 -4.00 26.00 27.55
CA LYS A 394 -3.93 27.46 27.40
C LYS A 394 -4.86 28.19 28.38
N GLN A 395 -6.08 27.67 28.59
CA GLN A 395 -7.05 28.28 29.49
C GLN A 395 -6.59 28.27 30.95
N SER A 396 -5.97 27.17 31.40
CA SER A 396 -5.49 27.05 32.79
C SER A 396 -4.33 27.97 33.16
N PHE A 397 -3.80 28.74 32.21
CA PHE A 397 -2.74 29.73 32.45
C PHE A 397 -3.20 31.17 32.25
N VAL A 398 -4.38 31.36 31.66
CA VAL A 398 -5.00 32.70 31.55
C VAL A 398 -5.77 33.03 32.83
N GLU A 399 -6.31 32.01 33.50
CA GLU A 399 -6.88 32.08 34.86
C GLU A 399 -5.78 32.09 35.92
#